data_AF-A0A7J6T0H6-F1
#
_entry.id   AF-A0A7J6T0H6-F1
#
_cell.length_a   1.000
_cell.length_b   1.000
_cell.length_c   1.000
_cell.angle_alpha   90.00
_cell.angle_beta   90.00
_cell.angle_gamma   90.00
#
_symmetry.space_group_name_H-M   'P 1'
#
loop_
_entity.id
_entity.type
_entity.pdbx_description
1 polymer ?
#
loop_
_entity_poly.entity_id
_entity_poly.type
_entity_poly.pdbx_seq_one_letter_code
_entity_poly.pdbx_strand_id
1 'polypeptide(L)'
;GFIFVPTNSSMNYLSRSRLRAFLRLTLVPLQLVVVLATSLALAVFVRILPRPQKKQRPTLAYFFHPDCASGGGGERVLWAAVLGLLRANREGEIVIYTDEKSSVNKVLRGVSDRFGIRLPSGSPKRIRFVAVRFTQLLRVDPWPTLTVIGQSLGAALVEMTGFVNEKPRHVFVDTVGQAFIYPFVRLACGPNVRIAAYV
;
A
#
# COMPACT_ATOMS: atom_id res chain seq x y z
N GLY A 1 33.25 -35.90 41.25
CA GLY A 1 32.30 -35.11 40.45
C GLY A 1 33.02 -33.90 39.91
N PHE A 2 33.07 -33.73 38.59
CA PHE A 2 33.72 -32.57 37.98
C PHE A 2 32.76 -31.37 38.04
N ILE A 3 33.14 -30.36 38.83
CA ILE A 3 32.44 -29.09 38.94
C ILE A 3 32.74 -28.30 37.65
N PHE A 4 31.73 -28.17 36.79
CA PHE A 4 31.82 -27.37 35.58
C PHE A 4 31.77 -25.88 35.97
N VAL A 5 32.92 -25.23 36.06
CA VAL A 5 33.00 -23.77 36.30
C VAL A 5 32.87 -23.06 34.95
N PRO A 6 31.82 -22.25 34.71
CA PRO A 6 31.65 -21.58 33.43
C PRO A 6 32.78 -20.56 33.21
N THR A 7 33.40 -20.57 32.03
CA THR A 7 34.40 -19.57 31.67
C THR A 7 33.76 -18.17 31.54
N ASN A 8 34.54 -17.12 31.81
CA ASN A 8 34.10 -15.71 31.74
C ASN A 8 33.47 -15.35 30.37
N SER A 9 33.91 -16.02 29.29
CA SER A 9 33.38 -15.88 27.94
C SER A 9 31.96 -16.44 27.79
N SER A 10 31.67 -17.59 28.42
CA SER A 10 30.34 -18.21 28.42
C SER A 10 29.32 -17.37 29.18
N MET A 11 29.75 -16.74 30.28
CA MET A 11 28.92 -15.88 31.12
C MET A 11 28.57 -14.55 30.42
N ASN A 12 29.53 -13.97 29.69
CA ASN A 12 29.32 -12.79 28.85
C ASN A 12 28.46 -13.06 27.61
N TYR A 13 28.49 -14.28 27.06
CA TYR A 13 27.61 -14.65 25.95
C TYR A 13 26.15 -14.79 26.38
N LEU A 14 25.90 -15.44 27.53
CA LEU A 14 24.58 -15.60 28.14
C LEU A 14 23.95 -14.27 28.55
N SER A 15 24.74 -13.31 29.04
CA SER A 15 24.24 -11.96 29.37
C SER A 15 23.86 -11.17 28.11
N ARG A 16 24.69 -11.22 27.05
CA ARG A 16 24.41 -10.57 25.76
C ARG A 16 23.22 -11.19 25.02
N SER A 17 22.99 -12.50 25.13
CA SER A 17 21.81 -13.15 24.52
C SER A 17 20.53 -12.79 25.27
N ARG A 18 20.55 -12.80 26.60
CA ARG A 18 19.42 -12.35 27.45
C ARG A 18 19.09 -10.88 27.23
N LEU A 19 20.11 -10.00 27.12
CA LEU A 19 19.91 -8.58 26.81
C LEU A 19 19.29 -8.39 25.42
N ARG A 20 19.79 -9.08 24.39
CA ARG A 20 19.21 -9.02 23.04
C ARG A 20 17.77 -9.54 23.00
N ALA A 21 17.47 -10.62 23.73
CA ALA A 21 16.11 -11.14 23.85
C ALA A 21 15.20 -10.15 24.57
N PHE A 22 15.63 -9.57 25.68
CA PHE A 22 14.89 -8.57 26.44
C PHE A 22 14.64 -7.29 25.62
N LEU A 23 15.64 -6.80 24.90
CA LEU A 23 15.50 -5.66 23.99
C LEU A 23 14.50 -5.99 22.87
N ARG A 24 14.55 -7.17 22.26
CA ARG A 24 13.56 -7.58 21.25
C ARG A 24 12.15 -7.70 21.84
N LEU A 25 12.02 -8.28 23.03
CA LEU A 25 10.73 -8.46 23.73
C LEU A 25 10.08 -7.14 24.12
N THR A 26 10.85 -6.11 24.44
CA THR A 26 10.32 -4.79 24.83
C THR A 26 10.16 -3.84 23.64
N LEU A 27 11.07 -3.88 22.66
CA LEU A 27 11.02 -3.00 21.49
C LEU A 27 9.88 -3.38 20.53
N VAL A 28 9.61 -4.66 20.30
CA VAL A 28 8.54 -5.09 19.39
C VAL A 28 7.13 -4.59 19.78
N PRO A 29 6.67 -4.76 21.04
CA PRO A 29 5.36 -4.23 21.43
C PRO A 29 5.33 -2.70 21.42
N LEU A 30 6.42 -2.03 21.85
CA LEU A 30 6.52 -0.58 21.76
C LEU A 30 6.42 -0.09 20.30
N GLN A 31 7.09 -0.78 19.38
CA GLN A 31 7.02 -0.50 17.95
C GLN A 31 5.62 -0.70 17.40
N LEU A 32 4.94 -1.78 17.78
CA LEU A 32 3.55 -2.01 17.38
C LEU A 32 2.64 -0.88 17.87
N VAL A 33 2.80 -0.43 19.12
CA VAL A 33 2.05 0.70 19.68
C VAL A 33 2.29 1.97 18.87
N VAL A 34 3.55 2.28 18.53
CA VAL A 34 3.88 3.46 17.69
C VAL A 34 3.25 3.34 16.31
N VAL A 35 3.36 2.19 15.65
CA VAL A 35 2.75 1.97 14.32
C VAL A 35 1.25 2.17 14.36
N LEU A 36 0.58 1.59 15.36
CA LEU A 36 -0.86 1.71 15.52
C LEU A 36 -1.29 3.14 15.87
N ALA A 37 -0.57 3.81 16.77
CA ALA A 37 -0.87 5.19 17.17
C ALA A 37 -0.69 6.17 16.00
N THR A 38 0.40 6.06 15.25
CA THR A 38 0.63 6.88 14.06
C THR A 38 -0.39 6.57 12.97
N SER A 39 -0.68 5.30 12.70
CA SER A 39 -1.70 4.92 11.71
C SER A 39 -3.08 5.42 12.10
N LEU A 40 -3.42 5.39 13.39
CA LEU A 40 -4.67 5.94 13.91
C LEU A 40 -4.72 7.47 13.73
N ALA A 41 -3.65 8.18 14.11
CA ALA A 41 -3.59 9.63 13.97
C ALA A 41 -3.73 10.06 12.50
N LEU A 42 -3.02 9.42 11.58
CA LEU A 42 -3.15 9.66 10.14
C LEU A 42 -4.55 9.31 9.64
N ALA A 43 -5.14 8.21 10.09
CA ALA A 43 -6.47 7.83 9.67
C ALA A 43 -7.54 8.82 10.15
N VAL A 44 -7.44 9.29 11.40
CA VAL A 44 -8.32 10.33 11.95
C VAL A 44 -8.16 11.62 11.16
N PHE A 45 -6.91 12.04 10.91
CA PHE A 45 -6.61 13.21 10.10
C PHE A 45 -7.23 13.10 8.70
N VAL A 46 -7.03 11.97 8.01
CA VAL A 46 -7.67 11.75 6.71
C VAL A 46 -9.18 11.76 6.84
N ARG A 47 -9.75 11.13 7.87
CA ARG A 47 -11.20 11.02 8.04
C ARG A 47 -11.88 12.40 8.17
N ILE A 48 -11.28 13.34 8.89
CA ILE A 48 -11.82 14.69 9.09
C ILE A 48 -11.71 15.58 7.84
N LEU A 49 -10.81 15.26 6.89
CA LEU A 49 -10.72 16.04 5.66
C LEU A 49 -12.03 15.98 4.87
N PRO A 50 -12.50 17.11 4.32
CA PRO A 50 -13.70 17.12 3.50
C PRO A 50 -13.54 16.21 2.30
N ARG A 51 -14.62 15.55 1.87
CA ARG A 51 -14.60 14.77 0.63
C ARG A 51 -14.78 15.71 -0.55
N PRO A 52 -13.91 15.67 -1.56
CA PRO A 52 -14.15 16.40 -2.80
C PRO A 52 -15.46 15.96 -3.45
N GLN A 53 -16.06 16.87 -4.22
CA GLN A 53 -17.42 16.70 -4.77
C GLN A 53 -17.63 15.38 -5.52
N LYS A 54 -18.90 14.95 -5.56
CA LYS A 54 -19.32 13.72 -6.24
C LYS A 54 -19.08 13.85 -7.74
N LYS A 55 -18.34 12.89 -8.30
CA LYS A 55 -18.03 12.85 -9.73
C LYS A 55 -19.24 12.45 -10.56
N GLN A 56 -19.18 12.80 -11.85
CA GLN A 56 -20.21 12.48 -12.85
C GLN A 56 -20.34 10.97 -13.13
N ARG A 57 -19.28 10.18 -12.93
CA ARG A 57 -19.28 8.73 -13.16
C ARG A 57 -19.12 7.96 -11.86
N PRO A 58 -19.79 6.80 -11.71
CA PRO A 58 -19.57 5.92 -10.58
C PRO A 58 -18.16 5.31 -10.67
N THR A 59 -17.37 5.41 -9.61
CA THR A 59 -16.05 4.75 -9.53
C THR A 59 -16.24 3.27 -9.17
N LEU A 60 -15.80 2.38 -10.05
CA LEU A 60 -15.94 0.92 -9.91
C LEU A 60 -14.96 0.36 -8.87
N ALA A 61 -13.71 0.81 -8.93
CA ALA A 61 -12.65 0.39 -8.03
C ALA A 61 -11.54 1.45 -7.93
N TYR A 62 -10.88 1.44 -6.79
CA TYR A 62 -9.70 2.23 -6.48
C TYR A 62 -8.52 1.27 -6.28
N PHE A 63 -7.61 1.19 -7.25
CA PHE A 63 -6.42 0.36 -7.16
C PHE A 63 -5.26 1.13 -6.54
N PHE A 64 -4.59 0.57 -5.54
CA PHE A 64 -3.32 1.08 -5.05
C PHE A 64 -2.18 0.35 -5.75
N HIS A 65 -1.56 1.02 -6.74
CA HIS A 65 -0.45 0.48 -7.52
C HIS A 65 0.52 1.61 -7.94
N PRO A 66 1.45 1.99 -7.06
CA PRO A 66 2.45 3.04 -7.29
C PRO A 66 3.14 2.97 -8.66
N ASP A 67 3.61 1.79 -9.05
CA ASP A 67 4.44 1.55 -10.24
C ASP A 67 3.65 0.88 -11.40
N CYS A 68 2.47 1.41 -11.75
CA CYS A 68 1.51 0.73 -12.63
C CYS A 68 1.94 0.51 -14.09
N ALA A 69 3.10 1.06 -14.49
CA ALA A 69 3.64 0.96 -15.85
C ALA A 69 5.06 0.36 -15.90
N SER A 70 5.54 -0.30 -14.85
CA SER A 70 6.90 -0.85 -14.80
C SER A 70 7.08 -2.14 -15.60
N GLY A 71 5.99 -2.87 -15.90
CA GLY A 71 6.00 -3.99 -16.84
C GLY A 71 6.20 -5.37 -16.20
N GLY A 72 6.10 -5.49 -14.88
CA GLY A 72 6.18 -6.74 -14.15
C GLY A 72 4.90 -7.59 -14.19
N GLY A 73 4.94 -8.72 -13.48
CA GLY A 73 3.82 -9.66 -13.40
C GLY A 73 2.60 -9.10 -12.67
N GLY A 74 2.80 -8.35 -11.59
CA GLY A 74 1.71 -7.73 -10.83
C GLY A 74 0.93 -6.71 -11.66
N GLU A 75 1.61 -5.96 -12.51
CA GLU A 75 1.02 -5.00 -13.44
C GLU A 75 0.17 -5.72 -14.49
N ARG A 76 0.60 -6.88 -14.98
CA ARG A 76 -0.22 -7.68 -15.90
C ARG A 76 -1.55 -8.07 -15.25
N VAL A 77 -1.53 -8.47 -13.97
CA VAL A 77 -2.75 -8.79 -13.21
C VAL A 77 -3.61 -7.55 -13.01
N LEU A 78 -3.01 -6.41 -12.65
CA LEU A 78 -3.70 -5.11 -12.58
C LEU A 78 -4.44 -4.78 -13.87
N TRP A 79 -3.73 -4.79 -15.00
CA TRP A 79 -4.32 -4.39 -16.26
C TRP A 79 -5.35 -5.40 -16.78
N ALA A 80 -5.20 -6.69 -16.45
CA ALA A 80 -6.23 -7.69 -16.71
C ALA A 80 -7.51 -7.43 -15.89
N ALA A 81 -7.37 -7.11 -14.60
CA ALA A 81 -8.49 -6.76 -13.73
C ALA A 81 -9.21 -5.48 -14.20
N VAL A 82 -8.43 -4.45 -14.57
CA VAL A 82 -8.96 -3.20 -15.14
C VAL A 82 -9.73 -3.47 -16.44
N LEU A 83 -9.19 -4.31 -17.34
CA LEU A 83 -9.88 -4.71 -18.56
C LEU A 83 -11.21 -5.39 -18.26
N GLY A 84 -11.22 -6.34 -17.32
CA GLY A 84 -12.43 -7.06 -16.90
C GLY A 84 -13.52 -6.12 -16.38
N LEU A 85 -13.15 -5.21 -15.47
CA LEU A 85 -14.08 -4.23 -14.91
C LEU A 85 -14.65 -3.27 -15.96
N LEU A 86 -13.80 -2.76 -16.86
CA LEU A 86 -14.24 -1.83 -17.91
C LEU A 86 -15.10 -2.50 -18.99
N ARG A 87 -15.00 -3.82 -19.18
CA ARG A 87 -15.89 -4.62 -20.04
C ARG A 87 -17.22 -4.91 -19.36
N ALA A 88 -17.18 -5.27 -18.07
CA ALA A 88 -18.36 -5.61 -17.29
C ALA A 88 -19.29 -4.41 -17.04
N ASN A 89 -18.73 -3.20 -16.97
CA ASN A 89 -19.50 -1.97 -16.80
C ASN A 89 -19.05 -0.94 -17.83
N ARG A 90 -19.97 -0.34 -18.60
CA ARG A 90 -19.62 0.62 -19.67
C ARG A 90 -19.57 2.09 -19.23
N GLU A 91 -20.09 2.41 -18.05
CA GLU A 91 -20.29 3.78 -17.59
C GLU A 91 -19.28 4.22 -16.53
N GLY A 92 -18.89 3.29 -15.65
CA GLY A 92 -18.08 3.59 -14.49
C GLY A 92 -16.62 3.91 -14.81
N GLU A 93 -15.90 4.43 -13.83
CA GLU A 93 -14.48 4.75 -13.96
C GLU A 93 -13.62 3.91 -13.00
N ILE A 94 -12.34 3.82 -13.31
CA ILE A 94 -11.31 3.20 -12.49
C ILE A 94 -10.37 4.29 -12.02
N VAL A 95 -10.05 4.27 -10.73
CA VAL A 95 -9.03 5.13 -10.15
C VAL A 95 -7.82 4.26 -9.81
N ILE A 96 -6.63 4.72 -10.16
CA ILE A 96 -5.36 4.09 -9.79
C ILE A 96 -4.55 5.11 -9.01
N TYR A 97 -4.23 4.80 -7.76
CA TYR A 97 -3.25 5.53 -6.97
C TYR A 97 -1.86 5.12 -7.45
N THR A 98 -1.13 6.06 -8.05
CA THR A 98 0.15 5.79 -8.73
C THR A 98 1.09 6.99 -8.63
N ASP A 99 2.39 6.75 -8.70
CA ASP A 99 3.42 7.79 -8.88
C ASP A 99 3.85 7.89 -10.37
N GLU A 100 3.10 7.25 -11.27
CA GLU A 100 3.28 7.39 -12.70
C GLU A 100 2.97 8.82 -13.17
N LYS A 101 3.92 9.39 -13.92
CA LYS A 101 3.86 10.77 -14.43
C LYS A 101 3.42 10.83 -15.90
N SER A 102 3.46 9.70 -16.58
CA SER A 102 3.02 9.54 -17.96
C SER A 102 1.51 9.69 -18.09
N SER A 103 1.06 10.16 -19.25
CA SER A 103 -0.36 10.21 -19.56
C SER A 103 -0.97 8.81 -19.61
N VAL A 104 -2.24 8.69 -19.24
CA VAL A 104 -2.99 7.42 -19.31
C VAL A 104 -2.83 6.77 -20.68
N ASN A 105 -2.98 7.53 -21.77
CA ASN A 105 -2.79 7.02 -23.14
C ASN A 105 -1.42 6.38 -23.37
N LYS A 106 -0.34 6.98 -22.84
CA LYS A 106 1.00 6.44 -22.97
C LYS A 106 1.12 5.12 -22.20
N VAL A 107 0.56 5.05 -20.99
CA VAL A 107 0.54 3.82 -20.19
C VAL A 107 -0.26 2.72 -20.90
N LEU A 108 -1.47 3.01 -21.40
CA LEU A 108 -2.30 2.01 -22.09
C LEU A 108 -1.63 1.45 -23.35
N ARG A 109 -0.84 2.26 -24.07
CA ARG A 109 -0.01 1.76 -25.18
C ARG A 109 1.03 0.75 -24.67
N GLY A 110 1.80 1.13 -23.63
CA GLY A 110 2.77 0.22 -23.03
C GLY A 110 2.15 -1.09 -22.51
N VAL A 111 0.93 -1.04 -21.97
CA VAL A 111 0.17 -2.22 -21.54
C VAL A 111 -0.19 -3.13 -22.71
N SER A 112 -0.65 -2.55 -23.83
CA SER A 112 -0.91 -3.30 -25.06
C SER A 112 0.38 -3.94 -25.59
N ASP A 113 1.48 -3.18 -25.63
CA ASP A 113 2.74 -3.60 -26.22
C ASP A 113 3.42 -4.70 -25.39
N ARG A 114 3.42 -4.57 -24.05
CA ARG A 114 4.12 -5.51 -23.16
C ARG A 114 3.29 -6.73 -22.80
N PHE A 115 1.97 -6.57 -22.65
CA PHE A 115 1.11 -7.63 -22.12
C PHE A 115 0.09 -8.16 -23.14
N GLY A 116 -0.04 -7.54 -24.31
CA GLY A 116 -1.10 -7.85 -25.28
C GLY A 116 -2.50 -7.46 -24.80
N ILE A 117 -2.61 -6.67 -23.72
CA ILE A 117 -3.89 -6.28 -23.12
C ILE A 117 -4.41 -5.03 -23.82
N ARG A 118 -5.41 -5.19 -24.68
CA ARG A 118 -6.07 -4.09 -25.39
C ARG A 118 -7.33 -3.64 -24.67
N LEU A 119 -7.30 -2.44 -24.10
CA LEU A 119 -8.46 -1.84 -23.44
C LEU A 119 -9.43 -1.22 -24.46
N PRO A 120 -10.74 -1.16 -24.16
CA PRO A 120 -11.73 -0.50 -25.03
C PRO A 120 -11.34 0.93 -25.40
N SER A 121 -11.70 1.41 -26.60
CA SER A 121 -11.25 2.72 -27.11
C SER A 121 -11.62 3.92 -26.22
N GLY A 122 -12.69 3.82 -25.43
CA GLY A 122 -13.11 4.84 -24.47
C GLY A 122 -12.38 4.82 -23.12
N SER A 123 -11.48 3.85 -22.89
CA SER A 123 -10.81 3.63 -21.59
C SER A 123 -9.98 4.81 -21.08
N PRO A 124 -9.26 5.59 -21.92
CA PRO A 124 -8.51 6.76 -21.42
C PRO A 124 -9.36 7.78 -20.68
N LYS A 125 -10.66 7.91 -21.02
CA LYS A 125 -11.60 8.82 -20.35
C LYS A 125 -12.20 8.22 -19.08
N ARG A 126 -12.00 6.92 -18.84
CA ARG A 126 -12.57 6.13 -17.75
C ARG A 126 -11.52 5.66 -16.76
N ILE A 127 -10.24 5.95 -16.99
CA ILE A 127 -9.14 5.63 -16.08
C ILE A 127 -8.55 6.94 -15.62
N ARG A 128 -8.41 7.09 -14.31
CA ARG A 128 -7.81 8.26 -13.68
C ARG A 128 -6.65 7.84 -12.81
N PHE A 129 -5.55 8.57 -12.94
CA PHE A 129 -4.42 8.48 -12.02
C PHE A 129 -4.59 9.51 -10.91
N VAL A 130 -4.51 9.04 -9.68
CA VAL A 130 -4.41 9.89 -8.50
C VAL A 130 -2.98 9.77 -7.99
N ALA A 131 -2.28 10.90 -7.96
CA ALA A 131 -0.89 10.92 -7.58
C ALA A 131 -0.72 10.50 -6.11
N VAL A 132 0.19 9.55 -5.87
CA VAL A 132 0.76 9.29 -4.55
C VAL A 132 2.20 9.78 -4.51
N ARG A 133 2.68 10.09 -3.31
CA ARG A 133 4.06 10.57 -3.09
C ARG A 133 4.75 9.67 -2.09
N PHE A 134 6.08 9.79 -2.06
CA PHE A 134 6.95 9.07 -1.14
C PHE A 134 6.98 7.55 -1.35
N THR A 135 6.74 7.09 -2.58
CA THR A 135 6.67 5.67 -2.96
C THR A 135 7.95 4.90 -2.67
N GLN A 136 9.10 5.57 -2.58
CA GLN A 136 10.35 4.97 -2.13
C GLN A 136 10.23 4.33 -0.74
N LEU A 137 9.35 4.82 0.14
CA LEU A 137 9.11 4.26 1.48
C LEU A 137 8.49 2.85 1.44
N LEU A 138 8.00 2.40 0.28
CA LEU A 138 7.50 1.04 0.09
C LEU A 138 8.64 0.04 -0.19
N ARG A 139 9.82 0.53 -0.55
CA ARG A 139 11.00 -0.30 -0.86
C ARG A 139 11.77 -0.61 0.42
N VAL A 140 12.69 -1.57 0.34
CA VAL A 140 13.53 -1.97 1.49
C VAL A 140 14.66 -0.98 1.76
N ASP A 141 15.14 -0.26 0.75
CA ASP A 141 16.34 0.59 0.84
C ASP A 141 16.26 1.68 1.92
N PRO A 142 15.14 2.40 2.13
CA PRO A 142 15.04 3.39 3.20
C PRO A 142 15.03 2.79 4.62
N TRP A 143 14.93 1.47 4.75
CA TRP A 143 14.72 0.79 6.02
C TRP A 143 15.80 -0.27 6.30
N PRO A 144 17.06 0.15 6.55
CA PRO A 144 18.18 -0.76 6.82
C PRO A 144 17.98 -1.57 8.12
N THR A 145 17.12 -1.08 9.02
CA THR A 145 16.66 -1.79 10.21
C THR A 145 15.15 -1.63 10.33
N LEU A 146 14.47 -2.64 10.90
CA LEU A 146 13.01 -2.61 11.14
C LEU A 146 12.18 -2.45 9.86
N THR A 147 12.61 -3.08 8.76
CA THR A 147 12.02 -2.96 7.42
C THR A 147 10.50 -3.11 7.38
N VAL A 148 9.95 -4.12 8.04
CA VAL A 148 8.49 -4.35 8.07
C VAL A 148 7.73 -3.18 8.71
N ILE A 149 8.25 -2.62 9.80
CA ILE A 149 7.65 -1.48 10.49
C ILE A 149 7.77 -0.22 9.65
N GLY A 150 8.97 0.01 9.11
CA GLY A 150 9.24 1.13 8.23
C GLY A 150 8.32 1.13 7.02
N GLN A 151 8.24 0.01 6.30
CA GLN A 151 7.34 -0.14 5.16
C GLN A 151 5.86 0.01 5.55
N SER A 152 5.45 -0.48 6.73
CA SER A 152 4.07 -0.32 7.20
C SER A 152 3.69 1.15 7.44
N LEU A 153 4.55 1.90 8.13
CA LEU A 153 4.37 3.35 8.33
C LEU A 153 4.47 4.13 7.02
N GLY A 154 5.44 3.76 6.19
CA GLY A 154 5.63 4.29 4.85
C GLY A 154 4.39 4.12 3.99
N ALA A 155 3.80 2.92 3.99
CA ALA A 155 2.60 2.63 3.23
C ALA A 155 1.40 3.47 3.68
N ALA A 156 1.18 3.61 4.98
CA ALA A 156 0.12 4.48 5.51
C ALA A 156 0.32 5.95 5.07
N LEU A 157 1.57 6.44 5.09
CA LEU A 157 1.91 7.79 4.63
C LEU A 157 1.68 7.96 3.12
N VAL A 158 2.15 7.02 2.30
CA VAL A 158 1.98 7.05 0.84
C VAL A 158 0.51 7.04 0.48
N GLU A 159 -0.30 6.15 1.07
CA GLU A 159 -1.73 6.09 0.82
C GLU A 159 -2.46 7.35 1.25
N MET A 160 -2.11 7.91 2.40
CA MET A 160 -2.65 9.19 2.85
C MET A 160 -2.50 10.25 1.75
N THR A 161 -1.35 10.31 1.07
CA THR A 161 -1.16 11.31 0.00
C THR A 161 -2.16 11.16 -1.14
N GLY A 162 -2.57 9.92 -1.45
CA GLY A 162 -3.64 9.64 -2.41
C GLY A 162 -5.02 9.98 -1.85
N PHE A 163 -5.30 9.61 -0.60
CA PHE A 163 -6.61 9.79 0.04
C PHE A 163 -6.96 11.24 0.32
N VAL A 164 -5.96 12.09 0.58
CA VAL A 164 -6.14 13.55 0.67
C VAL A 164 -6.72 14.10 -0.63
N ASN A 165 -6.26 13.57 -1.78
CA ASN A 165 -6.77 13.99 -3.09
C ASN A 165 -8.11 13.33 -3.42
N GLU A 166 -8.24 12.03 -3.17
CA GLU A 166 -9.45 11.28 -3.45
C GLU A 166 -9.56 10.03 -2.57
N LYS A 167 -10.53 9.99 -1.65
CA LYS A 167 -10.77 8.81 -0.80
C LYS A 167 -11.58 7.74 -1.55
N PRO A 168 -11.27 6.44 -1.34
CA PRO A 168 -12.12 5.35 -1.77
C PRO A 168 -13.54 5.46 -1.19
N ARG A 169 -14.54 5.12 -2.01
CA ARG A 169 -15.96 5.16 -1.61
C ARG A 169 -16.61 3.79 -1.48
N HIS A 170 -16.18 2.82 -2.29
CA HIS A 170 -16.88 1.54 -2.43
C HIS A 170 -15.92 0.36 -2.36
N VAL A 171 -14.91 0.31 -3.24
CA VAL A 171 -13.97 -0.81 -3.35
C VAL A 171 -12.56 -0.26 -3.46
N PHE A 172 -11.74 -0.54 -2.45
CA PHE A 172 -10.30 -0.32 -2.47
C PHE A 172 -9.60 -1.66 -2.73
N VAL A 173 -8.63 -1.66 -3.63
CA VAL A 173 -7.89 -2.86 -4.03
C VAL A 173 -6.40 -2.62 -3.82
N ASP A 174 -5.82 -3.31 -2.85
CA ASP A 174 -4.37 -3.37 -2.66
C ASP A 174 -3.77 -4.37 -3.64
N THR A 175 -2.74 -3.94 -4.36
CA THR A 175 -2.07 -4.75 -5.37
C THR A 175 -0.57 -4.86 -5.14
N VAL A 176 -0.10 -4.29 -4.03
CA VAL A 176 1.32 -4.26 -3.62
C VAL A 176 1.55 -5.22 -2.45
N GLY A 177 0.49 -5.55 -1.70
CA GLY A 177 0.54 -6.51 -0.59
C GLY A 177 0.92 -5.87 0.75
N GLN A 178 0.52 -4.62 0.96
CA GLN A 178 0.81 -3.87 2.18
C GLN A 178 -0.27 -4.11 3.24
N ALA A 179 -0.47 -5.36 3.69
CA ALA A 179 -1.61 -5.74 4.54
C ALA A 179 -1.83 -4.88 5.81
N PHE A 180 -0.76 -4.31 6.36
CA PHE A 180 -0.82 -3.43 7.53
C PHE A 180 -1.60 -2.12 7.30
N ILE A 181 -1.91 -1.76 6.05
CA ILE A 181 -2.71 -0.58 5.72
C ILE A 181 -4.22 -0.80 5.86
N TYR A 182 -4.71 -2.05 5.91
CA TYR A 182 -6.16 -2.29 5.91
C TYR A 182 -6.90 -1.65 7.10
N PRO A 183 -6.38 -1.69 8.35
CA PRO A 183 -6.95 -0.92 9.45
C PRO A 183 -6.94 0.59 9.18
N PHE A 184 -5.86 1.12 8.60
CA PHE A 184 -5.76 2.53 8.22
C PHE A 184 -6.85 2.91 7.19
N VAL A 185 -7.02 2.15 6.12
CA VAL A 185 -8.08 2.35 5.10
C VAL A 185 -9.47 2.30 5.75
N ARG A 186 -9.72 1.32 6.62
CA ARG A 186 -11.00 1.16 7.32
C ARG A 186 -11.35 2.40 8.15
N LEU A 187 -10.37 2.91 8.89
CA LEU A 187 -10.56 4.08 9.75
C LEU A 187 -10.70 5.37 8.92
N ALA A 188 -9.81 5.57 7.95
CA ALA A 188 -9.74 6.77 7.10
C ALA A 188 -10.95 6.91 6.17
N CYS A 189 -11.40 5.81 5.55
CA CYS A 189 -12.43 5.83 4.52
C CYS A 189 -13.81 5.41 5.03
N GLY A 190 -13.87 4.71 6.16
CA GLY A 190 -15.10 4.30 6.84
C GLY A 190 -15.55 2.86 6.53
N PRO A 191 -16.58 2.39 7.25
CA PRO A 191 -16.94 0.97 7.28
C PRO A 191 -17.62 0.44 6.01
N ASN A 192 -18.04 1.33 5.11
CA ASN A 192 -18.72 0.94 3.87
C ASN A 192 -17.75 0.63 2.72
N VAL A 193 -16.46 0.93 2.90
CA VAL A 193 -15.43 0.59 1.91
C VAL A 193 -15.08 -0.88 2.05
N ARG A 194 -15.26 -1.63 0.95
CA ARG A 194 -14.78 -3.00 0.80
C ARG A 194 -13.30 -2.96 0.45
N ILE A 195 -12.51 -3.78 1.12
CA ILE A 195 -11.08 -3.92 0.89
C ILE A 195 -10.87 -5.28 0.22
N ALA A 196 -10.20 -5.28 -0.92
CA ALA A 196 -9.75 -6.47 -1.62
C ALA A 196 -8.23 -6.40 -1.81
N ALA A 197 -7.60 -7.55 -1.99
CA ALA A 197 -6.18 -7.61 -2.30
C ALA A 197 -5.87 -8.77 -3.25
N TYR A 198 -4.85 -8.59 -4.09
CA TYR A 198 -4.14 -9.68 -4.75
C TYR A 198 -2.67 -9.28 -4.85
N VAL A 199 -1.78 -10.26 -4.64
CA VAL A 199 -0.32 -10.09 -4.58
C VAL A 199 0.31 -11.15 -5.46
#